data_AF-A6WAQ1-F1
#
_entry.id   AF-A6WAQ1-F1
#
_cell.length_a   1.000
_cell.length_b   1.000
_cell.length_c   1.000
_cell.angle_alpha   90.00
_cell.angle_beta   90.00
_cell.angle_gamma   90.00
#
_symmetry.space_group_name_H-M   'P 1'
#
loop_
_entity.id
_entity.type
_entity.pdbx_description
1 polymer ?
#
loop_
_entity_poly.entity_id
_entity_poly.type
_entity_poly.pdbx_seq_one_letter_code
_entity_poly.pdbx_strand_id
1 'polypeptide(L)'
;MQAEHDDHLRISGERACLDIGAAAPARSSGPHTAASQRIVVTIATQPHEVPAGVLLLLQRATGTGLLSSVEAMATALTETGWVRGTTSGSWSHATDTSWTVESGDHAPNLSIFTHGDDEHAHQRLLHLASALRALIDSGQAGAVQPGEADPDWSTWSGTDAVLSLNVTPQRQLDELGKYRLPALLQLAIERGDTPSERLPLDLQRAHRLAREGSPIARWYLAGDDRLPDDVVALLAADEDSAVVAALEANEGQRRVARGEL
;
A
#
# COMPACT_ATOMS: atom_id res chain seq x y z
N MET A 1 53.09 9.51 -27.15
CA MET A 1 52.07 10.53 -26.85
C MET A 1 51.13 9.91 -25.84
N GLN A 2 51.36 10.07 -24.52
CA GLN A 2 50.95 11.21 -23.67
C GLN A 2 49.43 11.38 -23.68
N ALA A 3 48.69 11.48 -22.57
CA ALA A 3 48.96 11.51 -21.13
C ALA A 3 47.61 11.15 -20.44
N GLU A 4 47.58 10.38 -19.36
CA GLU A 4 47.43 10.87 -17.97
C GLU A 4 46.45 12.05 -17.80
N HIS A 5 45.31 11.78 -17.15
CA HIS A 5 44.62 12.73 -16.27
C HIS A 5 43.91 11.93 -15.16
N ASP A 6 44.68 11.71 -14.10
CA ASP A 6 44.17 11.70 -12.72
C ASP A 6 43.73 13.14 -12.39
N ASP A 7 42.56 13.31 -11.80
CA ASP A 7 42.37 14.48 -10.93
C ASP A 7 41.54 14.11 -9.70
N HIS A 8 42.19 14.32 -8.56
CA HIS A 8 41.69 14.15 -7.22
C HIS A 8 40.95 15.42 -6.80
N LEU A 9 39.74 15.30 -6.26
CA LEU A 9 39.26 16.30 -5.30
C LEU A 9 38.69 15.65 -4.05
N ARG A 10 39.58 15.52 -3.06
CA ARG A 10 39.31 15.55 -1.63
C ARG A 10 38.87 16.97 -1.25
N ILE A 11 37.76 17.11 -0.53
CA ILE A 11 37.58 18.19 0.44
C ILE A 11 37.11 17.58 1.76
N SER A 12 38.01 17.63 2.74
CA SER A 12 37.76 17.54 4.18
C SER A 12 37.21 18.86 4.70
N GLY A 13 36.43 18.82 5.79
CA GLY A 13 36.09 19.99 6.60
C GLY A 13 34.99 19.67 7.61
N GLU A 14 35.28 19.00 8.74
CA GLU A 14 35.65 19.58 10.05
C GLU A 14 34.47 20.14 10.89
N ARG A 15 34.18 19.38 11.96
CA ARG A 15 33.66 19.70 13.32
C ARG A 15 33.15 21.12 13.65
N ALA A 16 32.04 21.16 14.39
CA ALA A 16 31.95 21.93 15.64
C ALA A 16 30.93 21.30 16.62
N CYS A 17 31.44 20.82 17.76
CA CYS A 17 30.69 20.59 18.98
C CYS A 17 30.35 21.93 19.64
N LEU A 18 29.18 22.06 20.25
CA LEU A 18 28.92 23.06 21.29
C LEU A 18 28.01 22.46 22.36
N ASP A 19 28.67 21.89 23.38
CA ASP A 19 28.15 21.78 24.74
C ASP A 19 28.10 23.20 25.35
N ILE A 20 26.97 23.58 25.94
CA ILE A 20 26.93 24.65 26.94
C ILE A 20 26.14 24.14 28.15
N GLY A 21 26.84 24.13 29.28
CA GLY A 21 26.42 23.62 30.56
C GLY A 21 25.43 24.48 31.34
N ALA A 22 25.00 23.85 32.44
CA ALA A 22 24.05 24.30 33.43
C ALA A 22 24.51 25.53 34.24
N ALA A 23 23.53 26.32 34.70
CA ALA A 23 23.62 27.08 35.94
C ALA A 23 22.20 27.35 36.50
N ALA A 24 21.91 26.81 37.68
CA ALA A 24 20.82 27.27 38.55
C ALA A 24 21.30 28.48 39.38
N PRO A 25 20.39 29.39 39.78
CA PRO A 25 20.24 29.57 41.23
C PRO A 25 18.84 29.98 41.72
N ALA A 26 18.64 29.66 43.00
CA ALA A 26 17.95 30.41 44.07
C ALA A 26 16.43 30.68 44.01
N ARG A 27 15.81 30.27 45.13
CA ARG A 27 14.42 30.41 45.55
C ARG A 27 14.04 31.88 45.82
N SER A 28 12.83 32.24 45.42
CA SER A 28 12.04 33.33 46.04
C SER A 28 10.58 32.91 46.10
N SER A 29 10.04 32.89 47.31
CA SER A 29 8.69 32.49 47.68
C SER A 29 7.80 33.71 47.82
N GLY A 30 6.74 33.78 47.01
CA GLY A 30 5.64 34.73 47.13
C GLY A 30 4.32 34.09 46.68
N PRO A 31 3.19 34.32 47.37
CA PRO A 31 1.91 33.72 47.01
C PRO A 31 1.22 34.56 45.93
N HIS A 32 1.44 34.21 44.67
CA HIS A 32 0.62 34.71 43.57
C HIS A 32 -0.44 33.68 43.20
N THR A 33 -1.69 34.08 43.36
CA THR A 33 -2.90 33.38 42.93
C THR A 33 -2.80 33.11 41.42
N ALA A 34 -2.32 31.91 41.06
CA ALA A 34 -2.19 31.48 39.68
C ALA A 34 -3.57 31.13 39.13
N ALA A 35 -4.09 32.00 38.27
CA ALA A 35 -5.14 31.61 37.34
C ALA A 35 -4.59 30.46 36.49
N SER A 36 -5.09 29.23 36.71
CA SER A 36 -4.82 28.07 35.88
C SER A 36 -5.33 28.33 34.46
N GLN A 37 -4.49 28.94 33.63
CA GLN A 37 -4.60 28.82 32.19
C GLN A 37 -4.29 27.35 31.86
N ARG A 38 -5.34 26.55 31.71
CA ARG A 38 -5.26 25.26 31.01
C ARG A 38 -4.85 25.57 29.59
N ILE A 39 -3.56 25.45 29.30
CA ILE A 39 -3.08 25.33 27.93
C ILE A 39 -3.63 24.00 27.42
N VAL A 40 -4.77 24.07 26.74
CA VAL A 40 -5.23 22.99 25.88
C VAL A 40 -4.26 23.01 24.71
N VAL A 41 -3.19 22.20 24.80
CA VAL A 41 -2.38 21.88 23.64
C VAL A 41 -3.28 21.06 22.73
N THR A 42 -4.01 21.74 21.86
CA THR A 42 -4.60 21.11 20.68
C THR A 42 -3.41 20.72 19.82
N ILE A 43 -2.90 19.50 20.05
CA ILE A 43 -1.96 18.88 19.12
C ILE A 43 -2.80 18.71 17.86
N ALA A 44 -2.61 19.62 16.90
CA ALA A 44 -3.11 19.41 15.57
C ALA A 44 -2.48 18.09 15.12
N THR A 45 -3.28 17.03 15.07
CA THR A 45 -2.91 15.73 14.50
C THR A 45 -2.24 16.04 13.17
N GLN A 46 -0.92 15.81 13.09
CA GLN A 46 -0.17 16.03 11.86
C GLN A 46 -0.85 15.15 10.80
N PRO A 47 -1.51 15.73 9.78
CA PRO A 47 -2.54 15.01 9.04
C PRO A 47 -2.01 13.99 8.01
N HIS A 48 -0.73 13.63 8.03
CA HIS A 48 -0.11 12.86 6.93
C HIS A 48 0.93 11.85 7.44
N GLU A 49 0.56 11.05 8.43
CA GLU A 49 1.36 9.88 8.82
C GLU A 49 0.90 8.64 8.06
N VAL A 50 1.84 7.75 7.74
CA VAL A 50 1.54 6.42 7.20
C VAL A 50 0.68 5.69 8.23
N PRO A 51 -0.51 5.17 7.87
CA PRO A 51 -1.36 4.47 8.82
C PRO A 51 -0.62 3.26 9.43
N ALA A 52 -0.82 3.03 10.74
CA ALA A 52 -0.21 1.88 11.42
C ALA A 52 -0.54 0.54 10.73
N GLY A 53 -1.73 0.43 10.12
CA GLY A 53 -2.14 -0.74 9.34
C GLY A 53 -1.22 -1.04 8.14
N VAL A 54 -0.68 -0.01 7.48
CA VAL A 54 0.27 -0.17 6.36
C VAL A 54 1.59 -0.75 6.86
N LEU A 55 2.12 -0.22 7.98
CA LEU A 55 3.37 -0.73 8.56
C LEU A 55 3.22 -2.19 9.03
N LEU A 56 2.10 -2.53 9.67
CA LEU A 56 1.83 -3.89 10.12
C LEU A 56 1.70 -4.87 8.95
N LEU A 57 1.10 -4.45 7.82
CA LEU A 57 1.07 -5.27 6.60
C LEU A 57 2.47 -5.50 6.04
N LEU A 58 3.30 -4.45 5.96
CA LEU A 58 4.69 -4.58 5.52
C LEU A 58 5.48 -5.57 6.38
N GLN A 59 5.35 -5.48 7.70
CA GLN A 59 5.98 -6.42 8.64
C GLN A 59 5.53 -7.87 8.43
N ARG A 60 4.24 -8.09 8.12
CA ARG A 60 3.72 -9.43 7.83
C ARG A 60 4.14 -9.93 6.45
N ALA A 61 4.29 -9.04 5.48
CA ALA A 61 4.72 -9.36 4.13
C ALA A 61 6.16 -9.86 4.07
N THR A 62 7.07 -9.15 4.76
CA THR A 62 8.49 -9.50 4.83
C THR A 62 8.79 -10.59 5.86
N GLY A 63 7.87 -10.78 6.81
CA GLY A 63 7.83 -11.91 7.72
C GLY A 63 7.29 -13.16 7.04
N THR A 64 6.52 -13.97 7.77
CA THR A 64 5.95 -15.21 7.22
C THR A 64 4.43 -15.11 7.16
N GLY A 65 3.87 -15.64 6.07
CA GLY A 65 2.47 -16.06 6.02
C GLY A 65 1.50 -15.11 5.32
N LEU A 66 1.78 -13.80 5.17
CA LEU A 66 0.84 -12.87 4.52
C LEU A 66 0.45 -13.35 3.12
N LEU A 67 1.45 -13.69 2.30
CA LEU A 67 1.27 -14.07 0.90
C LEU A 67 1.16 -15.60 0.71
N SER A 68 0.89 -16.35 1.78
CA SER A 68 0.81 -17.82 1.71
C SER A 68 -0.51 -18.32 1.11
N SER A 69 -1.62 -17.62 1.38
CA SER A 69 -2.93 -17.87 0.80
C SER A 69 -3.81 -16.61 0.86
N VAL A 70 -4.94 -16.64 0.16
CA VAL A 70 -5.92 -15.53 0.19
C VAL A 70 -6.58 -15.39 1.57
N GLU A 71 -6.75 -16.50 2.31
CA GLU A 71 -7.24 -16.51 3.68
C GLU A 71 -6.24 -15.85 4.64
N ALA A 72 -4.95 -16.16 4.50
CA ALA A 72 -3.91 -15.58 5.35
C ALA A 72 -3.80 -14.07 5.10
N MET A 73 -3.83 -13.64 3.83
CA MET A 73 -3.85 -12.23 3.44
C MET A 73 -5.08 -11.52 4.01
N ALA A 74 -6.29 -12.06 3.83
CA ALA A 74 -7.53 -11.46 4.32
C ALA A 74 -7.60 -11.36 5.84
N THR A 75 -7.09 -12.38 6.54
CA THR A 75 -6.96 -12.36 8.01
C THR A 75 -6.04 -11.23 8.44
N ALA A 76 -4.88 -11.10 7.81
CA ALA A 76 -3.95 -10.02 8.11
C ALA A 76 -4.51 -8.63 7.81
N LEU A 77 -5.22 -8.46 6.69
CA LEU A 77 -5.90 -7.20 6.35
C LEU A 77 -6.94 -6.84 7.43
N THR A 78 -7.78 -7.79 7.83
CA THR A 78 -8.78 -7.56 8.87
C THR A 78 -8.13 -7.19 10.21
N GLU A 79 -7.10 -7.91 10.63
CA GLU A 79 -6.37 -7.68 11.89
C GLU A 79 -5.60 -6.35 11.91
N THR A 80 -5.27 -5.81 10.73
CA THR A 80 -4.54 -4.55 10.59
C THR A 80 -5.44 -3.35 10.26
N GLY A 81 -6.76 -3.52 10.43
CA GLY A 81 -7.73 -2.43 10.36
C GLY A 81 -8.29 -2.16 8.97
N TRP A 82 -8.19 -3.11 8.04
CA TRP A 82 -8.79 -3.00 6.71
C TRP A 82 -10.17 -3.65 6.69
N VAL A 83 -11.08 -3.03 5.92
CA VAL A 83 -12.45 -3.49 5.74
C VAL A 83 -12.62 -3.89 4.28
N ARG A 84 -13.20 -5.06 4.07
CA ARG A 84 -13.51 -5.61 2.76
C ARG A 84 -14.51 -4.71 2.02
N GLY A 85 -14.21 -4.38 0.77
CA GLY A 85 -15.09 -3.65 -0.14
C GLY A 85 -16.14 -4.57 -0.80
N THR A 86 -17.00 -3.98 -1.63
CA THR A 86 -17.98 -4.74 -2.42
C THR A 86 -17.33 -5.45 -3.61
N THR A 87 -16.37 -4.79 -4.26
CA THR A 87 -15.62 -5.35 -5.39
C THR A 87 -14.61 -6.38 -4.90
N SER A 88 -14.50 -7.51 -5.60
CA SER A 88 -13.50 -8.55 -5.32
C SER A 88 -12.09 -7.97 -5.21
N GLY A 89 -11.35 -8.38 -4.18
CA GLY A 89 -9.97 -7.98 -3.94
C GLY A 89 -9.76 -6.53 -3.47
N SER A 90 -10.83 -5.74 -3.32
CA SER A 90 -10.76 -4.37 -2.84
C SER A 90 -10.98 -4.28 -1.33
N TRP A 91 -10.16 -3.48 -0.65
CA TRP A 91 -10.27 -3.19 0.78
C TRP A 91 -10.01 -1.71 1.03
N SER A 92 -10.58 -1.18 2.10
CA SER A 92 -10.37 0.21 2.54
C SER A 92 -9.97 0.24 4.00
N HIS A 93 -9.07 1.15 4.37
CA HIS A 93 -8.65 1.29 5.76
C HIS A 93 -9.78 1.90 6.61
N ALA A 94 -10.08 1.30 7.76
CA ALA A 94 -11.28 1.60 8.55
C ALA A 94 -11.33 3.05 9.07
N THR A 95 -10.17 3.63 9.41
CA THR A 95 -10.09 4.98 9.99
C THR A 95 -9.71 6.05 8.96
N ASP A 96 -9.24 5.64 7.78
CA ASP A 96 -8.80 6.55 6.73
C ASP A 96 -9.06 5.93 5.35
N THR A 97 -10.25 6.18 4.82
CA THR A 97 -10.70 5.58 3.55
C THR A 97 -9.95 6.10 2.32
N SER A 98 -9.03 7.06 2.47
CA SER A 98 -8.13 7.45 1.39
C SER A 98 -7.04 6.41 1.10
N TRP A 99 -6.89 5.42 1.99
CA TRP A 99 -6.04 4.27 1.80
C TRP A 99 -6.86 3.05 1.40
N THR A 100 -6.50 2.45 0.28
CA THR A 100 -7.12 1.23 -0.24
C THR A 100 -6.07 0.15 -0.48
N VAL A 101 -6.53 -1.10 -0.52
CA VAL A 101 -5.76 -2.25 -0.97
C VAL A 101 -6.51 -2.90 -2.13
N GLU A 102 -5.80 -3.17 -3.22
CA GLU A 102 -6.33 -3.98 -4.33
C GLU A 102 -5.48 -5.26 -4.48
N SER A 103 -6.15 -6.38 -4.72
CA SER A 103 -5.53 -7.71 -4.79
C SER A 103 -6.22 -8.65 -5.80
N GLY A 104 -7.12 -8.15 -6.64
CA GLY A 104 -8.00 -8.97 -7.48
C GLY A 104 -7.29 -9.86 -8.51
N ASP A 105 -6.28 -9.34 -9.20
CA ASP A 105 -5.70 -10.04 -10.37
C ASP A 105 -4.70 -11.14 -10.02
N HIS A 106 -4.04 -11.03 -8.88
CA HIS A 106 -2.90 -11.86 -8.49
C HIS A 106 -2.91 -12.25 -7.01
N ALA A 107 -4.08 -12.34 -6.37
CA ALA A 107 -4.17 -12.76 -4.97
C ALA A 107 -3.34 -14.05 -4.74
N PRO A 108 -2.47 -14.09 -3.71
CA PRO A 108 -2.42 -13.19 -2.56
C PRO A 108 -1.46 -11.99 -2.69
N ASN A 109 -1.02 -11.60 -3.88
CA ASN A 109 -0.33 -10.32 -4.08
C ASN A 109 -1.32 -9.16 -3.86
N LEU A 110 -0.81 -8.03 -3.39
CA LEU A 110 -1.62 -6.86 -3.12
C LEU A 110 -0.87 -5.57 -3.44
N SER A 111 -1.62 -4.51 -3.70
CA SER A 111 -1.10 -3.15 -3.81
C SER A 111 -1.87 -2.24 -2.89
N ILE A 112 -1.15 -1.46 -2.09
CA ILE A 112 -1.69 -0.41 -1.24
C ILE A 112 -1.65 0.90 -2.02
N PHE A 113 -2.76 1.63 -2.04
CA PHE A 113 -2.89 2.90 -2.74
C PHE A 113 -3.31 4.01 -1.80
N THR A 114 -2.87 5.22 -2.13
CA THR A 114 -3.51 6.46 -1.71
C THR A 114 -3.34 7.50 -2.83
N HIS A 115 -4.28 8.43 -2.95
CA HIS A 115 -4.34 9.35 -4.09
C HIS A 115 -4.50 10.80 -3.65
N GLY A 116 -4.27 11.71 -4.60
CA GLY A 116 -4.33 13.15 -4.42
C GLY A 116 -4.85 13.87 -5.65
N ASP A 117 -5.83 14.76 -5.46
CA ASP A 117 -6.54 15.38 -6.59
C ASP A 117 -5.91 16.71 -7.08
N ASP A 118 -4.90 17.20 -6.36
CA ASP A 118 -4.22 18.47 -6.64
C ASP A 118 -2.69 18.39 -6.50
N GLU A 119 -2.00 19.46 -6.92
CA GLU A 119 -0.54 19.57 -6.86
C GLU A 119 0.01 19.50 -5.42
N HIS A 120 -0.72 20.07 -4.45
CA HIS A 120 -0.33 19.95 -3.05
C HIS A 120 -0.41 18.50 -2.57
N ALA A 121 -1.38 17.74 -3.08
CA ALA A 121 -1.53 16.34 -2.81
C ALA A 121 -0.38 15.53 -3.40
N HIS A 122 0.09 15.86 -4.61
CA HIS A 122 1.29 15.23 -5.15
C HIS A 122 2.51 15.42 -4.24
N GLN A 123 2.74 16.63 -3.73
CA GLN A 123 3.82 16.88 -2.77
C GLN A 123 3.66 16.10 -1.45
N ARG A 124 2.41 15.91 -0.99
CA ARG A 124 2.14 15.04 0.17
C ARG A 124 2.43 13.58 -0.12
N LEU A 125 2.07 13.07 -1.30
CA LEU A 125 2.40 11.71 -1.72
C LEU A 125 3.91 11.48 -1.79
N LEU A 126 4.68 12.46 -2.27
CA LEU A 126 6.16 12.40 -2.25
C LEU A 126 6.71 12.32 -0.81
N HIS A 127 6.15 13.10 0.12
CA HIS A 127 6.54 13.02 1.54
C HIS A 127 6.18 11.65 2.15
N LEU A 128 4.99 11.12 1.86
CA LEU A 128 4.57 9.78 2.32
C LEU A 128 5.47 8.68 1.75
N ALA A 129 5.81 8.75 0.46
CA ALA A 129 6.72 7.80 -0.16
C ALA A 129 8.13 7.87 0.45
N SER A 130 8.63 9.08 0.74
CA SER A 130 9.91 9.25 1.44
C SER A 130 9.87 8.66 2.85
N ALA A 131 8.77 8.84 3.59
CA ALA A 131 8.57 8.25 4.90
C ALA A 131 8.51 6.70 4.84
N LEU A 132 7.72 6.14 3.91
CA LEU A 132 7.66 4.69 3.67
C LEU A 132 9.04 4.11 3.34
N ARG A 133 9.79 4.76 2.45
CA ARG A 133 11.17 4.36 2.13
C ARG A 133 12.06 4.35 3.36
N ALA A 134 12.05 5.42 4.16
CA ALA A 134 12.84 5.48 5.39
C ALA A 134 12.45 4.38 6.39
N LEU A 135 11.16 4.06 6.52
CA LEU A 135 10.67 2.95 7.35
C LEU A 135 11.22 1.60 6.85
N ILE A 136 11.17 1.34 5.55
CA ILE A 136 11.68 0.10 4.95
C ILE A 136 13.21 0.01 5.09
N ASP A 137 13.94 1.07 4.72
CA ASP A 137 15.41 1.13 4.78
C ASP A 137 15.95 1.02 6.22
N SER A 138 15.16 1.44 7.23
CA SER A 138 15.50 1.27 8.65
C SER A 138 15.29 -0.14 9.18
N GLY A 139 14.69 -1.05 8.38
CA GLY A 139 14.34 -2.41 8.78
C GLY A 139 13.06 -2.53 9.61
N GLN A 140 12.29 -1.44 9.80
CA GLN A 140 11.01 -1.51 10.53
C GLN A 140 9.95 -2.30 9.77
N ALA A 141 10.06 -2.36 8.45
CA ALA A 141 9.23 -3.21 7.61
C ALA A 141 9.64 -4.69 7.67
N GLY A 142 10.77 -5.05 8.30
CA GLY A 142 11.38 -6.38 8.28
C GLY A 142 12.67 -6.43 7.46
N ALA A 143 13.29 -7.62 7.40
CA ALA A 143 14.57 -7.81 6.74
C ALA A 143 14.40 -7.91 5.22
N VAL A 144 14.69 -6.82 4.52
CA VAL A 144 14.69 -6.74 3.06
C VAL A 144 16.00 -6.16 2.55
N GLN A 145 16.33 -6.45 1.29
CA GLN A 145 17.49 -5.89 0.60
C GLN A 145 17.01 -4.95 -0.52
N PRO A 146 17.66 -3.79 -0.75
CA PRO A 146 17.36 -2.96 -1.92
C PRO A 146 17.47 -3.78 -3.21
N GLY A 147 16.49 -3.63 -4.09
CA GLY A 147 16.47 -4.26 -5.41
C GLY A 147 17.27 -3.48 -6.45
N GLU A 148 17.10 -3.85 -7.72
CA GLU A 148 17.72 -3.15 -8.84
C GLU A 148 17.18 -1.72 -8.96
N ALA A 149 18.07 -0.79 -9.32
CA ALA A 149 17.70 0.61 -9.48
C ALA A 149 16.79 0.78 -10.70
N ASP A 150 15.56 1.23 -10.44
CA ASP A 150 14.60 1.62 -11.46
C ASP A 150 14.31 3.13 -11.30
N PRO A 151 14.23 3.90 -12.40
CA PRO A 151 13.99 5.35 -12.32
C PRO A 151 12.60 5.70 -11.76
N ASP A 152 11.62 4.82 -11.95
CA ASP A 152 10.23 5.03 -11.56
C ASP A 152 9.89 4.26 -10.26
N TRP A 153 10.61 3.19 -9.93
CA TRP A 153 10.33 2.34 -8.79
C TRP A 153 11.47 2.26 -7.77
N SER A 154 11.12 2.35 -6.50
CA SER A 154 11.99 1.86 -5.43
C SER A 154 11.59 0.43 -5.07
N THR A 155 12.53 -0.52 -5.15
CA THR A 155 12.25 -1.93 -4.93
C THR A 155 13.07 -2.49 -3.76
N TRP A 156 12.49 -3.46 -3.05
CA TRP A 156 13.17 -4.22 -2.01
C TRP A 156 12.74 -5.69 -2.08
N SER A 157 13.69 -6.60 -1.87
CA SER A 157 13.45 -8.04 -1.88
C SER A 157 13.71 -8.63 -0.50
N GLY A 158 12.68 -9.27 0.06
CA GLY A 158 12.77 -10.16 1.22
C GLY A 158 12.87 -11.62 0.79
N THR A 159 12.70 -12.53 1.75
CA THR A 159 12.72 -13.99 1.47
C THR A 159 11.50 -14.41 0.65
N ASP A 160 10.31 -13.98 1.05
CA ASP A 160 9.04 -14.43 0.46
C ASP A 160 8.30 -13.33 -0.31
N ALA A 161 8.75 -12.08 -0.20
CA ALA A 161 8.06 -10.92 -0.76
C ALA A 161 9.01 -9.93 -1.45
N VAL A 162 8.52 -9.29 -2.50
CA VAL A 162 9.09 -8.13 -3.16
C VAL A 162 8.18 -6.94 -2.89
N LEU A 163 8.79 -5.84 -2.44
CA LEU A 163 8.12 -4.57 -2.19
C LEU A 163 8.51 -3.61 -3.31
N SER A 164 7.53 -2.93 -3.91
CA SER A 164 7.76 -1.95 -4.96
C SER A 164 6.96 -0.69 -4.69
N LEU A 165 7.62 0.47 -4.62
CA LEU A 165 7.00 1.77 -4.31
C LEU A 165 7.16 2.72 -5.50
N ASN A 166 6.04 3.30 -5.94
CA ASN A 166 5.98 4.32 -6.99
C ASN A 166 5.07 5.47 -6.56
N VAL A 167 5.41 6.69 -7.02
CA VAL A 167 4.51 7.84 -7.01
C VAL A 167 4.33 8.33 -8.43
N THR A 168 3.10 8.25 -8.93
CA THR A 168 2.72 8.79 -10.23
C THR A 168 2.15 10.21 -10.05
N PRO A 169 2.66 11.22 -10.78
CA PRO A 169 2.13 12.58 -10.71
C PRO A 169 0.75 12.68 -11.35
N GLN A 170 0.02 13.76 -11.04
CA GLN A 170 -1.24 14.09 -11.70
C GLN A 170 -1.01 14.23 -13.21
N ARG A 171 -1.88 13.62 -14.04
CA ARG A 171 -1.81 13.74 -15.50
C ARG A 171 -3.08 14.33 -16.08
N GLN A 172 -2.94 15.25 -17.02
CA GLN A 172 -4.03 15.68 -17.89
C GLN A 172 -4.01 14.80 -19.15
N LEU A 173 -5.12 14.12 -19.45
CA LEU A 173 -5.18 13.14 -20.54
C LEU A 173 -5.62 13.76 -21.88
N ASP A 174 -6.30 14.90 -21.85
CA ASP A 174 -6.76 15.60 -23.05
C ASP A 174 -6.20 17.02 -23.13
N GLU A 175 -5.96 17.49 -24.35
CA GLU A 175 -5.51 18.86 -24.62
C GLU A 175 -6.53 19.91 -24.16
N LEU A 176 -7.79 19.50 -23.98
CA LEU A 176 -8.88 20.32 -23.48
C LEU A 176 -9.01 20.29 -21.95
N GLY A 177 -8.20 19.49 -21.24
CA GLY A 177 -8.14 19.41 -19.78
C GLY A 177 -9.40 18.86 -19.09
N LYS A 178 -10.30 18.18 -19.81
CA LYS A 178 -11.53 17.57 -19.27
C LYS A 178 -11.26 16.32 -18.44
N TYR A 179 -10.14 15.63 -18.68
CA TYR A 179 -9.80 14.41 -17.96
C TYR A 179 -8.49 14.58 -17.20
N ARG A 180 -8.60 14.51 -15.87
CA ARG A 180 -7.46 14.55 -14.95
C ARG A 180 -7.38 13.22 -14.22
N LEU A 181 -6.23 12.57 -14.31
CA LEU A 181 -5.88 11.44 -13.46
C LEU A 181 -5.25 11.98 -12.18
N PRO A 182 -5.72 11.58 -10.99
CA PRO A 182 -5.14 12.03 -9.73
C PRO A 182 -3.69 11.59 -9.61
N ALA A 183 -2.91 12.29 -8.79
CA ALA A 183 -1.63 11.77 -8.33
C ALA A 183 -1.87 10.51 -7.49
N LEU A 184 -1.00 9.51 -7.61
CA LEU A 184 -1.17 8.20 -7.00
C LEU A 184 0.13 7.76 -6.33
N LEU A 185 0.06 7.28 -5.11
CA LEU A 185 1.10 6.47 -4.49
C LEU A 185 0.66 5.02 -4.54
N GLN A 186 1.52 4.15 -5.05
CA GLN A 186 1.32 2.70 -5.07
C GLN A 186 2.48 2.02 -4.35
N LEU A 187 2.14 1.16 -3.38
CA LEU A 187 3.05 0.23 -2.74
C LEU A 187 2.59 -1.19 -3.05
N ALA A 188 3.24 -1.84 -4.01
CA ALA A 188 3.00 -3.23 -4.37
C ALA A 188 3.77 -4.18 -3.44
N ILE A 189 3.11 -5.27 -3.06
CA ILE A 189 3.62 -6.36 -2.23
C ILE A 189 3.32 -7.67 -2.96
N GLU A 190 4.35 -8.29 -3.49
CA GLU A 190 4.22 -9.44 -4.38
C GLU A 190 5.08 -10.59 -3.90
N ARG A 191 4.66 -11.84 -4.18
CA ARG A 191 5.57 -12.97 -3.93
C ARG A 191 6.68 -12.96 -4.96
N GLY A 192 7.91 -13.22 -4.52
CA GLY A 192 9.08 -13.29 -5.41
C GLY A 192 9.02 -14.40 -6.47
N ASP A 193 8.10 -15.36 -6.34
CA ASP A 193 7.86 -16.44 -7.30
C ASP A 193 6.63 -16.23 -8.19
N THR A 194 5.90 -15.10 -8.07
CA THR A 194 4.76 -14.83 -8.95
C THR A 194 5.27 -14.37 -10.31
N PRO A 195 4.79 -14.96 -11.42
CA PRO A 195 5.10 -14.45 -12.75
C PRO A 195 4.48 -13.05 -12.94
N SER A 196 5.17 -12.20 -13.70
CA SER A 196 4.70 -10.84 -14.06
C SER A 196 3.46 -10.84 -14.96
N GLU A 197 3.19 -11.95 -15.64
CA GLU A 197 2.01 -12.12 -16.48
C GLU A 197 0.94 -12.96 -15.78
N ARG A 198 -0.33 -12.57 -15.97
CA ARG A 198 -1.48 -13.30 -15.44
C ARG A 198 -1.50 -14.72 -15.98
N LEU A 199 -1.50 -15.69 -15.07
CA LEU A 199 -1.58 -17.09 -15.46
C LEU A 199 -2.91 -17.38 -16.19
N PRO A 200 -2.91 -18.34 -17.14
CA PRO A 200 -4.14 -18.84 -17.73
C PRO A 200 -5.11 -19.31 -16.64
N LEU A 201 -6.41 -19.06 -16.86
CA LEU A 201 -7.45 -19.51 -15.93
C LEU A 201 -7.46 -21.04 -15.86
N ASP A 202 -7.24 -21.58 -14.65
CA ASP A 202 -7.44 -22.99 -14.36
C ASP A 202 -8.93 -23.25 -14.05
N LEU A 203 -9.66 -23.73 -15.05
CA LEU A 203 -11.09 -24.01 -14.93
C LEU A 203 -11.41 -25.06 -13.85
N GLN A 204 -10.55 -26.07 -13.66
CA GLN A 204 -10.79 -27.10 -12.64
C GLN A 204 -10.60 -26.52 -11.23
N ARG A 205 -9.60 -25.65 -11.06
CA ARG A 205 -9.42 -24.90 -9.83
C ARG A 205 -10.60 -23.96 -9.57
N ALA A 206 -11.08 -23.23 -10.58
CA ALA A 206 -12.23 -22.33 -10.43
C ALA A 206 -13.48 -23.08 -9.95
N HIS A 207 -13.80 -24.23 -10.56
CA HIS A 207 -14.91 -25.09 -10.13
C HIS A 207 -14.78 -25.58 -8.69
N ARG A 208 -13.57 -26.02 -8.31
CA ARG A 208 -13.31 -26.50 -6.95
C ARG A 208 -13.46 -25.38 -5.94
N LEU A 209 -12.89 -24.21 -6.22
CA LEU A 209 -13.03 -23.03 -5.36
C LEU A 209 -14.49 -22.60 -5.23
N ALA A 210 -15.25 -22.57 -6.31
CA ALA A 210 -16.67 -22.20 -6.27
C ALA A 210 -17.51 -23.15 -5.40
N ARG A 211 -17.18 -24.45 -5.34
CA ARG A 211 -17.94 -25.44 -4.55
C ARG A 211 -17.44 -25.60 -3.11
N GLU A 212 -16.13 -25.60 -2.93
CA GLU A 212 -15.47 -26.05 -1.70
C GLU A 212 -14.55 -24.98 -1.09
N GLY A 213 -14.26 -23.91 -1.83
CA GLY A 213 -13.40 -22.83 -1.36
C GLY A 213 -14.00 -22.10 -0.16
N SER A 214 -13.16 -21.46 0.63
CA SER A 214 -13.61 -20.57 1.70
C SER A 214 -14.45 -19.41 1.13
N PRO A 215 -15.32 -18.76 1.93
CA PRO A 215 -16.08 -17.60 1.44
C PRO A 215 -15.18 -16.49 0.90
N ILE A 216 -14.00 -16.28 1.49
CA ILE A 216 -13.04 -15.31 0.98
C ILE A 216 -12.41 -15.75 -0.34
N ALA A 217 -12.08 -17.02 -0.52
CA ALA A 217 -11.57 -17.53 -1.79
C ALA A 217 -12.61 -17.42 -2.92
N ARG A 218 -13.90 -17.67 -2.61
CA ARG A 218 -15.00 -17.48 -3.55
C ARG A 218 -15.26 -16.01 -3.86
N TRP A 219 -15.11 -15.13 -2.88
CA TRP A 219 -15.18 -13.68 -3.08
C TRP A 219 -14.09 -13.20 -4.04
N TYR A 220 -12.84 -13.67 -3.89
CA TYR A 220 -11.78 -13.41 -4.86
C TYR A 220 -12.12 -13.95 -6.25
N LEU A 221 -12.56 -15.22 -6.31
CA LEU A 221 -12.93 -15.87 -7.56
C LEU A 221 -14.00 -15.09 -8.34
N ALA A 222 -15.00 -14.52 -7.66
CA ALA A 222 -16.07 -13.72 -8.29
C ALA A 222 -15.56 -12.49 -9.07
N GLY A 223 -14.34 -12.03 -8.79
CA GLY A 223 -13.65 -10.97 -9.51
C GLY A 223 -12.99 -11.39 -10.82
N ASP A 224 -12.89 -12.69 -11.12
CA ASP A 224 -12.31 -13.15 -12.39
C ASP A 224 -13.30 -12.90 -13.55
N ASP A 225 -12.82 -12.21 -14.57
CA ASP A 225 -13.59 -11.76 -15.73
C ASP A 225 -13.76 -12.86 -16.79
N ARG A 226 -13.04 -13.99 -16.65
CA ARG A 226 -13.01 -15.10 -17.61
C ARG A 226 -13.71 -16.35 -17.09
N LEU A 227 -14.48 -16.24 -16.00
CA LEU A 227 -15.20 -17.37 -15.43
C LEU A 227 -16.19 -17.99 -16.44
N PRO A 228 -16.26 -19.33 -16.50
CA PRO A 228 -17.29 -20.01 -17.27
C PRO A 228 -18.67 -19.82 -16.62
N ASP A 229 -19.73 -19.85 -17.44
CA ASP A 229 -21.10 -19.52 -17.00
C ASP A 229 -21.63 -20.43 -15.89
N ASP A 230 -21.21 -21.69 -15.85
CA ASP A 230 -21.58 -22.62 -14.79
C ASP A 230 -20.95 -22.25 -13.43
N VAL A 231 -19.71 -21.77 -13.42
CA VAL A 231 -19.08 -21.21 -12.20
C VAL A 231 -19.76 -19.90 -11.80
N VAL A 232 -20.11 -19.02 -12.76
CA VAL A 232 -20.87 -17.79 -12.48
C VAL A 232 -22.22 -18.13 -11.84
N ALA A 233 -22.93 -19.13 -12.38
CA ALA A 233 -24.21 -19.58 -11.82
C ALA A 233 -24.07 -20.15 -10.40
N LEU A 234 -22.97 -20.86 -10.11
CA LEU A 234 -22.68 -21.34 -8.75
C LEU A 234 -22.44 -20.17 -7.78
N LEU A 235 -21.63 -19.19 -8.17
CA LEU A 235 -21.32 -18.01 -7.33
C LEU A 235 -22.53 -17.08 -7.17
N ALA A 236 -23.41 -17.00 -8.16
CA ALA A 236 -24.65 -16.22 -8.07
C ALA A 236 -25.66 -16.82 -7.07
N ALA A 237 -25.53 -18.12 -6.77
CA ALA A 237 -26.33 -18.83 -5.79
C ALA A 237 -25.60 -19.02 -4.45
N ASP A 238 -24.49 -18.33 -4.22
CA ASP A 238 -23.70 -18.45 -2.98
C ASP A 238 -24.50 -17.96 -1.76
N GLU A 239 -24.29 -18.62 -0.63
CA GLU A 239 -24.93 -18.25 0.64
C GLU A 239 -24.30 -16.98 1.25
N ASP A 240 -23.03 -16.67 0.92
CA ASP A 240 -22.38 -15.45 1.36
C ASP A 240 -22.73 -14.29 0.41
N SER A 241 -23.53 -13.34 0.93
CA SER A 241 -23.93 -12.14 0.19
C SER A 241 -22.78 -11.30 -0.34
N ALA A 242 -21.60 -11.35 0.29
CA ALA A 242 -20.43 -10.62 -0.20
C ALA A 242 -19.89 -11.24 -1.49
N VAL A 243 -19.96 -12.57 -1.65
CA VAL A 243 -19.58 -13.25 -2.90
C VAL A 243 -20.51 -12.83 -4.02
N VAL A 244 -21.81 -12.83 -3.77
CA VAL A 244 -22.83 -12.40 -4.74
C VAL A 244 -22.62 -10.94 -5.14
N ALA A 245 -22.43 -10.04 -4.17
CA ALA A 245 -22.19 -8.62 -4.44
C ALA A 245 -20.91 -8.37 -5.27
N ALA A 246 -19.84 -9.12 -5.00
CA ALA A 246 -18.61 -9.04 -5.79
C ALA A 246 -18.80 -9.55 -7.21
N LEU A 247 -19.57 -10.63 -7.38
CA LEU A 247 -19.92 -11.15 -8.69
C LEU A 247 -20.70 -10.10 -9.49
N GLU A 248 -21.73 -9.48 -8.90
CA GLU A 248 -22.53 -8.43 -9.53
C GLU A 248 -21.68 -7.21 -9.90
N ALA A 249 -20.81 -6.75 -8.99
CA ALA A 249 -19.91 -5.61 -9.23
C ALA A 249 -18.98 -5.84 -10.43
N ASN A 250 -18.62 -7.10 -10.72
CA ASN A 250 -17.71 -7.48 -11.80
C ASN A 250 -18.42 -7.80 -13.13
N GLU A 251 -19.76 -7.68 -13.21
CA GLU A 251 -20.51 -8.01 -14.42
C GLU A 251 -20.10 -7.18 -15.64
N GLY A 252 -19.86 -5.88 -15.46
CA GLY A 252 -19.41 -5.02 -16.54
C GLY A 252 -18.10 -5.51 -17.19
N GLN A 253 -17.13 -5.90 -16.37
CA GLN A 253 -15.84 -6.38 -16.85
C GLN A 253 -15.95 -7.75 -17.53
N ARG A 254 -16.77 -8.67 -17.02
CA ARG A 254 -17.07 -9.94 -17.69
C ARG A 254 -17.66 -9.74 -19.08
N ARG A 255 -18.59 -8.80 -19.23
CA ARG A 255 -19.18 -8.46 -20.54
C ARG A 255 -18.15 -7.89 -21.51
N VAL A 256 -17.23 -7.04 -21.04
CA VAL A 256 -16.08 -6.58 -21.86
C VAL A 256 -15.25 -7.78 -22.32
N ALA A 257 -14.87 -8.67 -21.41
CA ALA A 257 -14.02 -9.83 -21.71
C ALA A 257 -14.65 -10.80 -22.72
N ARG A 258 -15.99 -10.86 -22.78
CA ARG A 258 -16.77 -11.66 -23.74
C ARG A 258 -17.03 -10.93 -25.07
N GLY A 259 -16.71 -9.64 -25.17
CA GLY A 259 -16.98 -8.82 -26.36
C GLY A 259 -18.45 -8.41 -26.53
N GLU A 260 -19.18 -8.21 -25.43
CA GLU A 260 -20.63 -7.94 -25.41
C GLU A 260 -20.99 -6.45 -25.20
N LEU A 261 -20.04 -5.53 -25.45
CA LEU A 261 -20.19 -4.08 -25.27
C LEU A 261 -19.87 -3.29 -26.54
#